data_AF-A0A1V5P9V6-F1
#
_entry.id   AF-A0A1V5P9V6-F1
#
_cell.length_a   1.000
_cell.length_b   1.000
_cell.length_c   1.000
_cell.angle_alpha   90.00
_cell.angle_beta   90.00
_cell.angle_gamma   90.00
#
_symmetry.space_group_name_H-M   'P 1'
#
loop_
_entity.id
_entity.type
_entity.pdbx_description
1 polymer ?
#
loop_
_entity_poly.entity_id
_entity_poly.type
_entity_poly.pdbx_seq_one_letter_code
_entity_poly.pdbx_strand_id
1 'polypeptide(L)'
;MLSKLEGVKQVSVNLATEKAAVEYDPEVVKLSAIKLSIEKAGYIPKTIENTDVDEDRQQKEKEIRAMKVRFIVAASFGLPLL
;
A
#
# COMPACT_ATOMS: atom_id res chain seq x y z
N MET A 1 12.17 18.46 0.33
CA MET A 1 11.31 18.89 -0.80
C MET A 1 10.76 17.66 -1.48
N LEU A 2 9.46 17.41 -1.37
CA LEU A 2 8.79 16.22 -1.94
C LEU A 2 8.89 16.14 -3.47
N SER A 3 9.02 17.29 -4.14
CA SER A 3 9.22 17.40 -5.60
C SER A 3 10.57 16.86 -6.10
N LYS A 4 11.47 16.43 -5.21
CA LYS A 4 12.76 15.81 -5.57
C LYS A 4 12.73 14.28 -5.56
N LEU A 5 11.63 13.67 -5.14
CA LEU A 5 11.49 12.21 -5.22
C LEU A 5 11.23 11.81 -6.67
N GLU A 6 12.09 10.96 -7.21
CA GLU A 6 11.87 10.32 -8.51
C GLU A 6 10.55 9.53 -8.46
N GLY A 7 9.68 9.73 -9.45
CA GLY A 7 8.34 9.14 -9.51
C GLY A 7 7.22 10.04 -9.00
N VAL A 8 7.49 11.21 -8.41
CA VAL A 8 6.45 12.19 -8.05
C VAL A 8 6.12 13.06 -9.26
N LYS A 9 4.89 12.97 -9.77
CA LYS A 9 4.39 13.73 -10.93
C LYS A 9 3.90 15.11 -10.52
N GLN A 10 3.14 15.20 -9.43
CA GLN A 10 2.58 16.45 -8.96
C GLN A 10 2.49 16.49 -7.44
N VAL A 11 2.72 17.67 -6.86
CA VAL A 11 2.56 17.92 -5.42
C VAL A 11 1.76 19.19 -5.25
N SER A 12 0.62 19.07 -4.59
CA SER A 12 -0.27 20.18 -4.25
C SER A 12 -0.38 20.28 -2.74
N VAL A 13 0.11 21.37 -2.16
CA VAL A 13 0.03 21.61 -0.72
C VAL A 13 -0.95 22.73 -0.45
N ASN A 14 -2.02 22.43 0.26
CA ASN A 14 -2.98 23.40 0.73
C ASN A 14 -2.67 23.77 2.19
N LEU A 15 -1.91 24.85 2.36
CA LEU A 15 -1.52 25.38 3.68
C LEU A 15 -2.71 25.84 4.53
N ALA A 16 -3.81 26.27 3.92
CA ALA A 16 -5.00 26.72 4.64
C ALA A 16 -5.74 25.56 5.33
N THR A 17 -5.60 24.34 4.79
CA THR A 17 -6.22 23.12 5.34
C THR A 17 -5.21 22.16 5.95
N GLU A 18 -3.92 22.50 5.91
CA GLU A 18 -2.81 21.63 6.31
C GLU A 18 -2.80 20.27 5.58
N LYS A 19 -3.33 20.23 4.35
CA LYS A 19 -3.41 19.01 3.52
C LYS A 19 -2.40 19.06 2.38
N ALA A 20 -1.80 17.92 2.08
CA ALA A 20 -0.95 17.74 0.90
C ALA A 20 -1.50 16.60 0.05
N ALA A 21 -1.74 16.88 -1.23
CA ALA A 21 -2.06 15.89 -2.25
C ALA A 21 -0.80 15.65 -3.09
N VAL A 22 -0.43 14.38 -3.26
CA VAL A 22 0.76 13.99 -4.01
C VAL A 22 0.34 12.97 -5.04
N GLU A 23 0.54 13.31 -6.31
CA GLU A 23 0.40 12.39 -7.43
C GLU A 23 1.75 11.78 -7.72
N TYR A 24 1.83 10.45 -7.62
CA TYR A 24 3.07 9.70 -7.77
C TYR A 24 2.83 8.43 -8.57
N ASP A 25 3.91 7.92 -9.14
CA ASP A 25 3.90 6.68 -9.89
C ASP A 25 4.22 5.50 -8.97
N PRO A 26 3.24 4.61 -8.67
CA PRO A 26 3.43 3.52 -7.72
C PRO A 26 4.42 2.45 -8.21
N GLU A 27 4.72 2.39 -9.51
CA GLU A 27 5.74 1.49 -10.07
C GLU A 27 7.16 1.99 -9.78
N VAL A 28 7.33 3.31 -9.70
CA VAL A 28 8.63 3.97 -9.50
C VAL A 28 8.89 4.25 -8.02
N VAL A 29 7.87 4.73 -7.29
CA VAL A 29 7.99 5.11 -5.88
C VAL A 29 6.85 4.57 -5.05
N LYS A 30 7.19 3.88 -3.97
CA LYS A 30 6.20 3.36 -3.02
C LYS A 30 5.74 4.46 -2.07
N LEU A 31 4.49 4.38 -1.66
CA LEU A 31 3.93 5.23 -0.61
C LEU A 31 4.81 5.30 0.65
N SER A 32 5.39 4.17 1.07
CA SER A 32 6.27 4.13 2.25
C SER A 32 7.49 5.05 2.11
N ALA A 33 8.05 5.18 0.90
CA ALA A 33 9.17 6.06 0.62
C ALA A 33 8.75 7.54 0.60
N ILE A 34 7.55 7.83 0.10
CA ILE A 34 6.93 9.15 0.16
C ILE A 34 6.73 9.56 1.61
N LYS A 35 6.11 8.70 2.42
CA LYS A 35 5.93 8.92 3.86
C LYS A 35 7.25 9.24 4.55
N LEU A 36 8.29 8.43 4.30
CA LEU A 36 9.63 8.65 4.87
C LEU A 36 10.23 10.01 4.48
N SER A 37 9.99 10.47 3.26
CA SER A 37 10.43 11.80 2.82
C SER A 37 9.63 12.93 3.47
N ILE A 38 8.33 12.74 3.71
CA ILE A 38 7.49 13.70 4.44
C ILE A 38 7.97 13.78 5.90
N GLU A 39 8.26 12.63 6.53
CA GLU A 39 8.80 12.55 7.89
C GLU A 39 10.18 13.20 8.00
N LYS A 40 11.08 12.96 7.03
CA LYS A 40 12.38 13.64 6.95
C LYS A 40 12.26 15.16 6.74
N ALA A 41 11.17 15.62 6.15
CA ALA A 41 10.88 17.05 6.01
C ALA A 41 10.30 17.66 7.30
N GLY A 42 10.09 16.86 8.35
CA GLY A 42 9.56 17.31 9.64
C GLY A 42 8.03 17.27 9.75
N TYR A 43 7.35 16.65 8.78
CA TYR A 43 5.89 16.54 8.77
C TYR A 43 5.49 15.08 9.03
N ILE A 44 4.52 14.86 9.92
CA ILE A 44 3.99 13.52 10.21
C ILE A 44 2.58 13.46 9.64
N PRO A 45 2.35 12.75 8.51
CA PRO A 45 1.01 12.64 7.95
C PRO A 45 0.13 11.80 8.87
N LYS A 46 -0.92 12.44 9.42
CA LYS A 46 -1.86 11.81 10.37
C LYS A 46 -2.84 10.85 9.69
N THR A 47 -3.21 11.15 8.45
CA THR A 47 -4.11 10.38 7.61
C THR A 47 -3.50 10.32 6.21
N ILE A 48 -3.34 9.11 5.66
CA ILE A 48 -2.91 8.91 4.28
C ILE A 48 -4.00 8.10 3.59
N GLU A 49 -4.82 8.77 2.80
CA GLU A 49 -5.84 8.12 1.98
C GLU A 49 -5.13 7.67 0.69
N ASN A 50 -4.97 6.35 0.52
CA ASN A 50 -4.45 5.78 -0.72
C ASN A 50 -5.61 5.18 -1.50
N THR A 51 -5.88 5.76 -2.65
CA THR A 51 -6.92 5.25 -3.55
C THR A 51 -6.46 3.98 -4.29
N ASP A 52 -5.16 3.82 -4.56
CA ASP A 52 -4.64 2.75 -5.44
C ASP A 52 -4.10 1.49 -4.73
N VAL A 53 -3.64 1.59 -3.48
CA VAL A 53 -2.85 0.49 -2.86
C VAL A 53 -3.71 -0.54 -2.13
N ASP A 54 -4.92 -0.18 -1.72
CA ASP A 54 -5.76 -1.06 -0.90
C ASP A 54 -6.41 -2.19 -1.72
N GLU A 55 -6.66 -1.97 -3.02
CA GLU A 55 -7.33 -2.97 -3.86
C GLU A 55 -6.45 -4.20 -4.16
N ASP A 56 -5.14 -4.01 -4.35
CA ASP A 56 -4.22 -5.11 -4.73
C ASP A 56 -3.87 -6.02 -3.55
N ARG A 57 -3.71 -5.42 -2.35
CA ARG A 57 -3.40 -6.16 -1.12
C ARG A 57 -4.59 -6.98 -0.64
N GLN A 58 -5.80 -6.42 -0.69
CA GLN A 58 -7.01 -7.15 -0.29
C GLN A 58 -7.34 -8.32 -1.23
N GLN A 59 -7.01 -8.23 -2.52
CA GLN A 59 -7.22 -9.33 -3.47
C GLN A 59 -6.26 -10.50 -3.20
N LYS A 60 -4.96 -10.22 -3.06
CA LYS A 60 -3.93 -11.24 -2.78
C LYS A 60 -4.21 -12.01 -1.49
N GLU A 61 -4.66 -11.32 -0.43
CA GLU A 61 -4.96 -11.97 0.85
C GLU A 61 -6.18 -12.91 0.77
N LYS A 62 -7.20 -12.56 -0.02
CA LYS A 62 -8.37 -13.42 -0.25
C LYS A 62 -8.02 -14.68 -1.02
N GLU A 63 -7.19 -14.56 -2.06
CA GLU A 63 -6.76 -15.70 -2.88
C GLU A 63 -5.92 -16.70 -2.07
N ILE A 64 -4.96 -16.20 -1.27
CA ILE A 64 -4.12 -17.05 -0.41
C ILE A 64 -4.98 -17.79 0.62
N ARG A 65 -5.99 -17.12 1.19
CA ARG A 65 -6.86 -17.74 2.19
C ARG A 65 -7.72 -18.85 1.58
N ALA A 66 -8.29 -18.61 0.40
CA ALA A 66 -9.06 -19.63 -0.31
C ALA A 66 -8.20 -20.86 -0.65
N MET A 67 -6.96 -20.64 -1.09
CA MET A 67 -6.02 -21.72 -1.41
C MET A 67 -5.66 -22.55 -0.16
N LYS A 68 -5.38 -21.90 0.98
CA LYS A 68 -5.07 -22.58 2.26
C LYS A 68 -6.22 -23.45 2.75
N VAL A 69 -7.48 -22.97 2.66
CA VAL A 69 -8.65 -23.74 3.08
C VAL A 69 -8.80 -25.01 2.23
N ARG A 70 -8.68 -24.89 0.90
CA ARG A 70 -8.77 -26.04 -0.02
C ARG A 70 -7.65 -27.06 0.24
N PHE A 71 -6.45 -26.58 0.53
CA PHE A 71 -5.31 -27.44 0.87
C PHE A 71 -5.53 -28.22 2.17
N ILE A 72 -6.01 -27.56 3.24
CA ILE A 72 -6.27 -28.20 4.54
C ILE A 72 -7.41 -29.23 4.41
N VAL A 73 -8.48 -28.89 3.68
CA VAL A 73 -9.58 -29.84 3.41
C VAL A 73 -9.07 -31.05 2.62
N ALA A 74 -8.27 -30.85 1.57
CA ALA A 74 -7.70 -31.98 0.83
C ALA A 74 -6.77 -32.85 1.70
N ALA A 75 -5.92 -32.23 2.52
CA ALA A 75 -5.01 -32.93 3.42
C ALA A 75 -5.76 -33.75 4.48
N SER A 76 -6.87 -33.23 5.03
CA SER A 76 -7.66 -33.96 6.04
C SER A 76 -8.36 -35.19 5.48
N PHE A 77 -8.75 -35.17 4.20
CA PHE A 77 -9.35 -36.33 3.52
C PHE A 77 -8.32 -37.33 2.96
N GLY A 78 -7.03 -36.93 2.85
CA GLY A 78 -5.95 -37.80 2.36
C GLY A 78 -5.22 -38.60 3.45
N LEU A 79 -5.24 -38.12 4.70
CA LEU A 79 -4.63 -38.79 5.86
C LEU A 79 -5.20 -40.18 6.24
N PRO A 80 -6.48 -40.54 6.01
CA PRO A 80 -7.00 -41.85 6.41
C PRO A 80 -6.72 -43.00 5.42
N LEU A 81 -5.92 -42.80 4.36
CA LEU A 81 -5.65 -43.82 3.33
C LEU A 81 -4.16 -44.14 3.07
N LEU A 82 -3.23 -43.68 3.92
CA LEU A 82 -1.80 -44.03 3.86
C LEU A 82 -1.36 -44.88 5.06
#